data_AF-A0AAN0LB97-F1
#
_entry.id   AF-A0AAN0LB97-F1
#
_cell.length_a   1.000
_cell.length_b   1.000
_cell.length_c   1.000
_cell.angle_alpha   90.00
_cell.angle_beta   90.00
_cell.angle_gamma   90.00
#
_symmetry.space_group_name_H-M   'P 1'
#
loop_
_entity.id
_entity.type
_entity.pdbx_description
1 polymer ?
#
loop_
_entity_poly.entity_id
_entity_poly.type
_entity_poly.pdbx_seq_one_letter_code
_entity_poly.pdbx_strand_id
1 'polypeptide(L)'
;MAEFAGTGGGGRKHDVRDRLILALYAQLKAERQTREALEYVIREGALSPEVLEAIASDPVPVAAAEDVVAVEKVVALDERRRRGAVSKAGIGKSNGEDGK
;
A
#
# COMPACT_ATOMS: atom_id res chain seq x y z
N MET A 1 12.39 -20.68 14.60
CA MET A 1 11.42 -20.90 13.51
C MET A 1 10.05 -20.49 14.05
N ALA A 2 9.64 -19.23 13.84
CA ALA A 2 8.37 -18.75 14.39
C ALA A 2 7.23 -19.12 13.43
N GLU A 3 6.37 -19.99 13.94
CA GLU A 3 5.13 -20.48 13.37
C GLU A 3 4.10 -19.33 13.33
N PHE A 4 3.69 -18.90 12.14
CA PHE A 4 2.56 -17.98 11.98
C PHE A 4 1.25 -18.78 12.06
N ALA A 5 0.88 -19.15 13.29
CA ALA A 5 -0.47 -19.57 13.61
C ALA A 5 -1.41 -18.36 13.54
N GLY A 6 -2.29 -18.36 12.55
CA GLY A 6 -3.39 -17.41 12.40
C GLY A 6 -4.58 -18.09 11.75
N THR A 7 -5.26 -18.95 12.51
CA THR A 7 -6.51 -19.60 12.13
C THR A 7 -7.69 -18.64 12.30
N GLY A 8 -8.55 -18.58 11.28
CA GLY A 8 -10.02 -18.48 11.41
C GLY A 8 -10.68 -17.17 11.87
N GLY A 9 -11.48 -16.58 10.97
CA GLY A 9 -12.75 -15.94 11.36
C GLY A 9 -12.87 -14.43 11.11
N GLY A 10 -13.56 -14.06 10.04
CA GLY A 10 -14.07 -12.70 9.81
C GLY A 10 -13.19 -11.87 8.88
N GLY A 11 -13.59 -11.79 7.60
CA GLY A 11 -12.96 -10.92 6.61
C GLY A 11 -13.03 -9.44 7.00
N ARG A 12 -12.11 -8.98 7.85
CA ARG A 12 -11.69 -7.59 7.85
C ARG A 12 -10.89 -7.42 6.58
N LYS A 13 -11.61 -7.22 5.47
CA LYS A 13 -11.06 -6.72 4.21
C LYS A 13 -10.13 -5.57 4.58
N HIS A 14 -8.81 -5.77 4.47
CA HIS A 14 -7.84 -4.74 4.85
C HIS A 14 -8.30 -3.42 4.21
N ASP A 15 -8.40 -2.39 5.06
CA ASP A 15 -8.78 -1.05 4.62
C ASP A 15 -7.88 -0.67 3.43
N VAL A 16 -8.42 0.08 2.46
CA VAL A 16 -7.62 0.61 1.34
C VAL A 16 -6.39 1.34 1.87
N ARG A 17 -6.53 2.06 2.99
CA ARG A 17 -5.40 2.71 3.67
C ARG A 17 -4.33 1.71 4.12
N ASP A 18 -4.71 0.64 4.82
CA ASP A 18 -3.75 -0.37 5.31
C ASP A 18 -3.04 -1.07 4.14
N ARG A 19 -3.77 -1.37 3.08
CA ARG A 19 -3.20 -1.95 1.85
C ARG A 19 -2.23 -0.99 1.17
N LEU A 20 -2.54 0.30 1.15
CA LEU A 20 -1.63 1.31 0.62
C LEU A 20 -0.35 1.42 1.46
N ILE A 21 -0.46 1.43 2.79
CA ILE A 21 0.70 1.46 3.70
C ILE A 21 1.61 0.25 3.43
N LEU A 22 1.05 -0.95 3.32
CA LEU A 22 1.80 -2.17 3.02
C LEU A 22 2.46 -2.12 1.63
N ALA A 23 1.76 -1.59 0.62
CA ALA A 23 2.31 -1.44 -0.73
C ALA A 23 3.49 -0.47 -0.74
N LEU A 24 3.35 0.70 -0.11
CA LEU A 24 4.42 1.71 0.00
C LEU A 24 5.62 1.18 0.79
N TYR A 25 5.36 0.44 1.88
CA TYR A 25 6.43 -0.22 2.63
C TYR A 25 7.18 -1.25 1.78
N ALA A 26 6.46 -2.08 1.03
CA ALA A 26 7.07 -3.07 0.14
C ALA A 26 7.92 -2.41 -0.95
N GLN A 27 7.44 -1.32 -1.54
CA GLN A 27 8.19 -0.53 -2.51
C GLN A 27 9.47 0.06 -1.90
N LEU A 28 9.38 0.67 -0.72
CA LEU A 28 10.55 1.22 -0.03
C LEU A 28 11.57 0.14 0.33
N LYS A 29 11.10 -1.04 0.75
CA LYS A 29 11.97 -2.17 1.05
C LYS A 29 12.71 -2.66 -0.21
N ALA A 30 12.01 -2.77 -1.34
CA ALA A 30 12.62 -3.17 -2.61
C ALA A 30 13.69 -2.16 -3.04
N GLU A 31 13.41 -0.86 -2.92
CA GLU A 31 14.36 0.20 -3.24
C GLU A 31 15.65 0.10 -2.41
N ARG A 32 15.52 -0.13 -1.09
CA ARG A 32 16.69 -0.33 -0.21
C ARG A 32 17.50 -1.56 -0.59
N GLN A 33 16.85 -2.67 -0.93
CA GLN A 33 17.53 -3.89 -1.38
C GLN A 33 18.30 -3.66 -2.69
N THR A 34 17.72 -2.91 -3.62
CA THR A 34 18.42 -2.51 -4.85
C THR A 34 19.62 -1.64 -4.55
N ARG A 35 19.50 -0.65 -3.64
CA ARG A 35 20.63 0.19 -3.22
C ARG A 35 21.74 -0.64 -2.58
N GLU A 36 21.42 -1.54 -1.67
CA GLU A 36 22.41 -2.43 -1.02
C GLU A 36 23.15 -3.30 -2.05
N ALA A 37 22.42 -3.85 -3.02
CA ALA A 37 23.01 -4.63 -4.10
C ALA A 37 23.95 -3.77 -4.97
N LEU A 38 23.55 -2.54 -5.31
CA LEU A 38 24.37 -1.59 -6.05
C LEU A 38 25.64 -1.21 -5.27
N GLU A 39 25.52 -0.87 -3.98
CA GLU A 39 26.66 -0.56 -3.12
C GLU A 39 27.66 -1.72 -3.04
N TYR A 40 27.17 -2.96 -2.97
CA TYR A 40 28.00 -4.15 -2.99
C TYR A 40 28.79 -4.26 -4.31
N VAL A 41 28.12 -4.21 -5.46
CA VAL A 41 28.82 -4.36 -6.76
C VAL A 41 29.78 -3.21 -7.07
N ILE A 42 29.49 -1.99 -6.59
CA ILE A 42 30.43 -0.85 -6.67
C ILE A 42 31.70 -1.17 -5.88
N ARG A 43 31.57 -1.71 -4.66
CA ARG A 43 32.70 -2.05 -3.80
C ARG A 43 33.59 -3.15 -4.41
N GLU A 44 32.98 -4.11 -5.09
CA GLU A 44 33.69 -5.18 -5.80
C GLU A 44 34.25 -4.73 -7.16
N GLY A 45 34.01 -3.49 -7.58
CA GLY A 45 34.46 -2.98 -8.90
C GLY A 45 33.77 -3.68 -10.08
N ALA A 46 32.60 -4.28 -9.87
CA ALA A 46 31.91 -5.13 -10.84
C ALA A 46 30.93 -4.37 -11.76
N LEU A 47 30.96 -3.04 -11.77
CA LEU A 47 30.16 -2.18 -12.65
C LEU A 47 31.06 -1.45 -13.65
N SER A 48 30.66 -1.44 -14.92
CA SER A 48 31.35 -0.66 -15.95
C SER A 48 30.91 0.82 -15.88
N PRO A 49 31.76 1.76 -16.35
CA PRO A 49 31.40 3.18 -16.44
C PRO A 49 30.11 3.43 -17.24
N GLU A 50 29.91 2.70 -18.34
CA GLU A 50 28.74 2.84 -19.21
C GLU A 50 27.45 2.44 -18.49
N VAL A 51 27.51 1.43 -17.62
CA VAL A 51 26.37 1.03 -16.78
C VAL A 51 26.07 2.09 -15.72
N LEU A 52 27.10 2.69 -15.12
CA LEU A 52 26.93 3.79 -14.16
C LEU A 52 26.33 5.03 -14.81
N GLU A 53 26.77 5.37 -16.02
CA GLU A 53 26.20 6.46 -16.82
C GLU A 53 24.73 6.19 -17.15
N ALA A 54 24.40 4.97 -17.58
CA ALA A 54 23.03 4.58 -17.86
C ALA A 54 22.13 4.75 -16.63
N ILE A 55 22.59 4.27 -15.45
CA ILE A 55 21.87 4.43 -14.18
C ILE A 55 21.72 5.91 -13.80
N ALA A 56 22.78 6.71 -13.93
CA ALA A 56 22.77 8.13 -13.57
C ALA A 56 21.89 8.99 -14.50
N SER A 57 21.72 8.55 -15.75
CA SER A 57 20.90 9.21 -16.75
C SER A 57 19.41 8.84 -16.69
N ASP A 58 19.06 7.77 -15.97
CA ASP A 58 17.67 7.33 -15.81
C ASP A 58 16.88 8.34 -14.97
N PRO A 59 15.79 8.94 -15.47
CA PRO A 59 15.04 9.93 -14.72
C PRO A 59 14.41 9.34 -13.46
N VAL A 60 14.77 9.89 -12.31
CA VAL A 60 14.11 9.55 -11.04
C VAL A 60 12.76 10.26 -10.97
N PRO A 61 11.63 9.54 -10.93
CA PRO A 61 10.33 10.16 -10.76
C PRO A 61 10.27 10.85 -9.39
N VAL A 62 10.04 12.16 -9.40
CA VAL A 62 9.85 12.95 -8.18
C VAL A 62 8.40 12.78 -7.74
N ALA A 63 8.17 12.35 -6.51
CA ALA A 63 6.84 12.38 -5.92
C ALA A 63 6.36 13.83 -5.86
N ALA A 64 5.38 14.15 -6.69
CA ALA A 64 4.85 15.50 -6.83
C ALA A 64 3.64 15.70 -5.91
N ALA A 65 3.24 16.97 -5.72
CA ALA A 65 2.06 17.28 -4.91
C ALA A 65 0.79 16.58 -5.45
N GLU A 66 0.73 16.38 -6.76
CA GLU A 66 -0.35 15.70 -7.46
C GLU A 66 -0.49 14.22 -7.04
N ASP A 67 0.61 13.53 -6.76
CA ASP A 67 0.62 12.13 -6.34
C ASP A 67 -0.02 11.98 -4.95
N VAL A 68 0.30 12.91 -4.05
CA VAL A 68 -0.29 12.97 -2.70
C VAL A 68 -1.80 13.21 -2.81
N VAL A 69 -2.22 14.17 -3.63
CA VAL A 69 -3.65 14.47 -3.86
C VAL A 69 -4.38 13.27 -4.46
N ALA A 70 -3.76 12.53 -5.38
CA ALA A 70 -4.35 11.32 -5.96
C ALA A 70 -4.56 10.24 -4.89
N VAL A 71 -3.58 10.02 -4.02
CA VAL A 71 -3.66 9.09 -2.89
C VAL A 71 -4.76 9.48 -1.91
N GLU A 72 -4.84 10.75 -1.53
CA GLU A 72 -5.85 11.26 -0.59
C GLU A 72 -7.28 11.03 -1.12
N LYS A 73 -7.50 11.26 -2.42
CA LYS A 73 -8.80 10.99 -3.06
C LYS A 73 -9.21 9.52 -2.95
N VAL A 74 -8.26 8.60 -3.17
CA VAL A 74 -8.52 7.15 -3.07
C VAL A 74 -8.91 6.76 -1.65
N VAL A 75 -8.20 7.28 -0.64
CA VAL A 75 -8.51 7.03 0.78
C VAL A 75 -9.88 7.60 1.15
N ALA A 76 -10.17 8.86 0.78
CA ALA A 76 -11.44 9.52 1.09
C ALA A 76 -12.66 8.83 0.44
N LEU A 77 -12.49 8.29 -0.78
CA LEU A 77 -13.54 7.51 -1.45
C LEU A 77 -13.85 6.20 -0.69
N ASP A 78 -12.82 5.51 -0.19
CA ASP A 78 -13.01 4.30 0.60
C ASP A 78 -13.73 4.60 1.94
N GLU A 79 -13.35 5.67 2.64
CA GLU A 79 -14.02 6.09 3.86
C GLU A 79 -15.50 6.42 3.64
N ARG A 80 -15.84 7.11 2.54
CA ARG A 80 -17.24 7.39 2.17
C ARG A 80 -18.01 6.10 1.91
N ARG A 81 -17.41 5.14 1.20
CA ARG A 81 -18.02 3.84 0.94
C ARG A 81 -18.31 3.09 2.24
N ARG A 82 -17.37 3.10 3.20
CA ARG A 82 -17.56 2.49 4.52
C ARG A 82 -18.72 3.12 5.28
N ARG A 83 -18.80 4.46 5.33
CA ARG A 83 -19.92 5.17 5.98
C ARG A 83 -21.28 4.84 5.37
N GLY A 84 -21.38 4.77 4.04
CA GLY A 84 -22.62 4.39 3.35
C GLY A 84 -23.03 2.92 3.56
N ALA A 85 -22.07 2.01 3.75
CA ALA A 85 -22.36 0.62 4.10
C ALA A 85 -22.91 0.50 5.54
N VAL A 86 -22.38 1.28 6.49
CA VAL A 86 -22.84 1.31 7.88
C VAL A 86 -24.26 1.88 7.97
N SER A 87 -24.59 2.94 7.24
CA SER A 87 -25.95 3.52 7.25
C SER A 87 -27.01 2.57 6.69
N LYS A 88 -26.69 1.82 5.62
CA LYS A 88 -27.60 0.83 5.04
C LYS A 88 -27.86 -0.36 5.97
N ALA A 89 -26.85 -0.77 6.76
CA ALA A 89 -26.98 -1.86 7.73
C ALA A 89 -27.84 -1.48 8.96
N GLY A 90 -27.86 -0.20 9.34
CA GLY A 90 -28.69 0.31 10.45
C GLY A 90 -30.18 0.45 10.12
N ILE A 91 -30.52 0.77 8.86
CA ILE A 91 -31.91 0.98 8.41
C ILE A 91 -32.69 -0.34 8.29
N GLY A 92 -32.02 -1.49 8.13
CA GLY A 92 -32.67 -2.79 7.94
C GLY A 92 -33.18 -3.49 9.21
N LYS A 93 -33.00 -2.91 10.42
CA LYS A 93 -33.31 -3.57 11.70
C LYS A 93 -34.56 -3.09 12.42
N SER A 94 -35.30 -2.10 11.91
CA SER A 94 -36.44 -1.48 12.63
C SER A 94 -37.84 -1.87 12.13
N ASN A 95 -37.99 -2.86 11.25
CA ASN A 95 -39.31 -3.33 10.78
C ASN A 95 -39.52 -4.79 11.18
N GLY A 96 -40.00 -5.05 12.40
CA GLY A 96 -40.32 -6.42 12.78
C GLY A 96 -40.77 -6.65 14.21
N GLU A 97 -41.45 -5.72 14.86
CA GLU A 97 -42.22 -5.97 16.08
C GLU A 97 -43.38 -4.98 16.09
N ASP A 98 -44.52 -5.37 15.52
CA ASP A 98 -45.85 -4.98 15.98
C ASP A 98 -46.92 -5.64 15.10
N GLY A 99 -47.75 -6.48 15.71
CA GLY A 99 -49.05 -6.88 15.17
C GLY A 99 -49.21 -8.36 14.85
N LYS A 100 -49.42 -9.19 15.88
CA LYS A 100 -50.72 -9.84 16.12
C LYS A 100 -50.73 -10.62 17.44
#